data_AF-A0A397BLW1-F1
#
_entry.id   AF-A0A397BLW1-F1
#
_cell.length_a   1.000
_cell.length_b   1.000
_cell.length_c   1.000
_cell.angle_alpha   90.00
_cell.angle_beta   90.00
_cell.angle_gamma   90.00
#
_symmetry.space_group_name_H-M   'P 1'
#
loop_
_entity.id
_entity.type
_entity.pdbx_description
1 polymer ?
#
loop_
_entity_poly.entity_id
_entity_poly.type
_entity_poly.pdbx_seq_one_letter_code
_entity_poly.pdbx_strand_id
1 'polypeptide(L)'
;MAQLRPNIASSFNRTSNDQRLARGRLAVEHQSTWLALLSLAPDKTLGTVVQTALLAETAAGGVTSVKFSPSGAYVLLGYGVRDRIQRINQFPLHRVTRMYRWEDMSLVSHVESDADDVNIALFHPLPGGGFLYGTKQGRVRLCRPWRGAFDDPRNENTLKESLDLHALFATSPVSHFGQSRGH
;
A
#
# COMPACT_ATOMS: atom_id res chain seq x y z
N MET A 1 -22.32 -20.43 -17.87
CA MET A 1 -20.85 -20.40 -17.76
C MET A 1 -20.40 -18.96 -18.02
N ALA A 2 -20.13 -18.17 -16.98
CA ALA A 2 -19.84 -16.74 -17.12
C ALA A 2 -18.33 -16.54 -17.33
N GLN A 3 -17.94 -16.17 -18.55
CA GLN A 3 -16.56 -15.89 -18.91
C GLN A 3 -16.18 -14.49 -18.39
N LEU A 4 -15.43 -14.43 -17.29
CA LEU A 4 -14.78 -13.20 -16.84
C LEU A 4 -13.81 -12.76 -17.94
N ARG A 5 -14.11 -11.64 -18.61
CA ARG A 5 -13.16 -10.97 -19.51
C ARG A 5 -12.27 -10.06 -18.64
N PRO A 6 -11.00 -10.40 -18.41
CA PRO A 6 -10.09 -9.46 -17.78
C PRO A 6 -9.85 -8.34 -18.79
N ASN A 7 -10.41 -7.17 -18.51
CA ASN A 7 -10.13 -5.96 -19.27
C ASN A 7 -8.71 -5.50 -18.88
N ILE A 8 -7.70 -6.19 -19.42
CA ILE A 8 -6.31 -5.73 -19.36
C ILE A 8 -6.29 -4.44 -20.17
N ALA A 9 -6.29 -3.31 -19.47
CA ALA A 9 -6.22 -2.00 -20.09
C ALA A 9 -4.90 -1.90 -20.87
N SER A 10 -4.96 -2.11 -22.18
CA SER A 10 -3.92 -1.68 -23.09
C SER A 10 -3.87 -0.15 -23.03
N SER A 11 -2.78 0.35 -22.46
CA SER A 11 -2.52 1.78 -22.28
C SER A 11 -2.19 2.43 -23.63
N PHE A 12 -3.20 2.76 -24.43
CA PHE A 12 -3.00 3.59 -25.63
C PHE A 12 -3.97 4.76 -25.83
N ASN A 13 -4.90 5.02 -24.91
CA ASN A 13 -5.72 6.22 -24.96
C ASN A 13 -5.41 7.17 -23.79
N ARG A 14 -4.61 8.20 -24.06
CA ARG A 14 -4.39 9.32 -23.15
C ARG A 14 -5.68 10.16 -23.12
N THR A 15 -6.60 9.77 -22.24
CA THR A 15 -7.83 10.53 -21.96
C THR A 15 -7.52 11.93 -21.47
N SER A 16 -8.27 12.93 -21.95
CA SER A 16 -8.12 14.33 -21.51
C SER A 16 -8.41 14.47 -20.02
N ASN A 17 -7.86 15.51 -19.37
CA ASN A 17 -8.07 15.75 -17.93
C ASN A 17 -9.56 15.85 -17.59
N ASP A 18 -10.38 16.45 -18.47
CA ASP A 18 -11.83 16.59 -18.25
C ASP A 18 -12.56 15.24 -18.33
N GLN A 19 -12.16 14.35 -19.25
CA GLN A 19 -12.70 12.99 -19.31
C GLN A 19 -12.31 12.17 -18.07
N ARG A 20 -11.11 12.40 -17.51
CA ARG A 20 -10.66 11.77 -16.26
C ARG A 20 -11.42 12.29 -15.05
N LEU A 21 -11.69 13.60 -14.99
CA LEU A 21 -12.49 14.22 -13.92
C LEU A 21 -13.95 13.78 -13.97
N ALA A 22 -14.55 13.72 -15.17
CA ALA A 22 -15.93 13.26 -15.37
C ALA A 22 -16.10 11.77 -15.03
N ARG A 23 -15.17 10.90 -15.47
CA ARG A 23 -15.14 9.49 -15.01
C ARG A 23 -14.87 9.38 -13.53
N GLY A 24 -14.04 10.26 -12.95
CA GLY A 24 -13.78 10.32 -11.53
C GLY A 24 -15.04 10.60 -10.70
N ARG A 25 -15.93 11.50 -11.17
CA ARG A 25 -17.20 11.81 -10.49
C ARG A 25 -18.21 10.67 -10.57
N LEU A 26 -18.43 10.10 -11.76
CA LEU A 26 -19.36 8.97 -11.95
C LEU A 26 -18.87 7.65 -11.31
N ALA A 27 -17.55 7.50 -11.13
CA ALA A 27 -16.94 6.33 -10.51
C ALA A 27 -17.12 6.29 -8.98
N VAL A 28 -17.18 7.45 -8.32
CA VAL A 28 -17.22 7.52 -6.84
C VAL A 28 -18.54 6.98 -6.28
N GLU A 29 -19.65 7.08 -7.02
CA GLU A 29 -20.97 6.61 -6.56
C GLU A 29 -21.19 5.09 -6.70
N HIS A 30 -20.38 4.38 -7.51
CA HIS A 30 -20.63 2.97 -7.86
C HIS A 30 -19.40 2.04 -7.93
N GLN A 31 -18.19 2.49 -7.59
CA GLN A 31 -17.03 1.61 -7.62
C GLN A 31 -16.92 0.71 -6.39
N SER A 32 -17.23 -0.57 -6.58
CA SER A 32 -16.78 -1.63 -5.68
C SER A 32 -15.38 -2.07 -6.09
N THR A 33 -14.39 -1.85 -5.21
CA THR A 33 -13.03 -2.36 -5.42
C THR A 33 -12.88 -3.69 -4.72
N TRP A 34 -12.32 -4.68 -5.41
CA TRP A 34 -12.12 -6.03 -4.88
C TRP A 34 -10.65 -6.39 -4.90
N LEU A 35 -10.18 -7.01 -3.82
CA LEU A 35 -8.97 -7.82 -3.81
C LEU A 35 -9.35 -9.22 -4.26
N ALA A 36 -8.59 -9.80 -5.19
CA ALA A 36 -8.80 -11.17 -5.65
C ALA A 36 -7.46 -11.90 -5.69
N LEU A 37 -7.45 -13.15 -5.23
CA LEU A 37 -6.35 -14.06 -5.54
C LEU A 37 -6.75 -14.95 -6.69
N LEU A 38 -5.82 -15.05 -7.64
CA LEU A 38 -5.93 -15.91 -8.80
C LEU A 38 -4.91 -17.03 -8.65
N SER A 39 -5.32 -18.26 -8.93
CA SER A 39 -4.37 -19.36 -9.05
C SER A 39 -3.52 -19.15 -10.31
N LEU A 40 -2.21 -19.27 -10.15
CA LEU A 40 -1.24 -19.31 -11.25
C LEU A 40 -0.61 -20.70 -11.41
N ALA A 41 -1.19 -21.72 -10.77
CA ALA A 41 -0.72 -23.09 -10.93
C ALA A 41 -0.91 -23.54 -12.39
N PRO A 42 0.05 -24.29 -12.98
CA PRO A 42 0.02 -24.67 -14.39
C PRO A 42 -0.98 -25.81 -14.70
N ASP A 43 -2.00 -25.99 -13.89
CA ASP A 43 -3.00 -27.06 -13.98
C ASP A 43 -4.38 -26.51 -14.39
N LYS A 44 -5.43 -27.30 -14.15
CA LYS A 44 -6.82 -26.91 -14.47
C LYS A 44 -7.32 -25.72 -13.63
N THR A 45 -6.58 -25.29 -12.62
CA THR A 45 -6.95 -24.15 -11.76
C THR A 45 -6.36 -22.83 -12.26
N LEU A 46 -5.51 -22.81 -13.29
CA LEU A 46 -4.92 -21.58 -13.81
C LEU A 46 -6.00 -20.51 -14.10
N GLY A 47 -5.84 -19.35 -13.48
CA GLY A 47 -6.73 -18.20 -13.64
C GLY A 47 -8.04 -18.27 -12.84
N THR A 48 -8.27 -19.32 -12.05
CA THR A 48 -9.44 -19.39 -11.17
C THR A 48 -9.29 -18.43 -10.00
N VAL A 49 -10.42 -17.86 -9.57
CA VAL A 49 -10.49 -17.04 -8.36
C VAL A 49 -10.49 -17.97 -7.16
N VAL A 50 -9.47 -17.85 -6.31
CA VAL A 50 -9.33 -18.64 -5.09
C VAL A 50 -10.11 -17.99 -3.94
N GLN A 51 -10.05 -16.66 -3.84
CA GLN A 51 -10.77 -15.89 -2.83
C GLN A 51 -10.92 -14.44 -3.30
N THR A 52 -11.94 -13.76 -2.76
CA THR A 52 -12.11 -12.32 -2.93
C THR A 52 -12.37 -11.61 -1.61
N ALA A 53 -12.03 -10.33 -1.56
CA ALA A 53 -12.40 -9.45 -0.46
C ALA A 53 -12.88 -8.10 -1.02
N LEU A 54 -14.02 -7.63 -0.56
CA LEU A 54 -14.48 -6.29 -0.87
C LEU A 54 -13.61 -5.28 -0.11
N LEU A 55 -12.90 -4.43 -0.84
CA LEU A 55 -12.19 -3.29 -0.28
C LEU A 55 -13.18 -2.13 -0.18
N ALA A 56 -14.07 -2.21 0.82
CA ALA A 56 -15.12 -1.23 1.03
C ALA A 56 -14.55 0.21 1.09
N GLU A 57 -15.23 1.13 0.41
CA GLU A 57 -14.89 2.56 0.38
C GLU A 57 -13.43 2.83 -0.03
N THR A 58 -12.85 1.94 -0.84
CA THR A 58 -11.55 2.10 -1.49
C THR A 58 -11.83 2.26 -2.97
N ALA A 59 -11.31 3.31 -3.61
CA ALA A 59 -11.25 3.28 -5.07
C ALA A 59 -10.07 2.45 -5.55
N ALA A 60 -10.25 1.72 -6.65
CA ALA A 60 -9.22 0.86 -7.22
C ALA A 60 -7.92 1.61 -7.53
N GLY A 61 -8.02 2.90 -7.87
CA GLY A 61 -6.85 3.76 -8.10
C GLY A 61 -6.12 4.23 -6.83
N GLY A 62 -6.63 3.92 -5.65
CA GLY A 62 -6.04 4.25 -4.35
C GLY A 62 -4.96 3.26 -3.90
N VAL A 63 -5.04 1.99 -4.32
CA VAL A 63 -4.05 0.96 -4.00
C VAL A 63 -2.83 1.10 -4.93
N THR A 64 -1.65 1.33 -4.35
CA THR A 64 -0.39 1.53 -5.09
C THR A 64 0.52 0.30 -5.05
N SER A 65 0.33 -0.59 -4.08
CA SER A 65 1.12 -1.81 -3.96
C SER A 65 0.34 -2.94 -3.31
N VAL A 66 0.63 -4.17 -3.75
CA VAL A 66 0.11 -5.44 -3.21
C VAL A 66 1.30 -6.38 -3.05
N LYS A 67 1.49 -6.94 -1.84
CA LYS A 67 2.61 -7.84 -1.54
C LYS A 67 2.16 -9.01 -0.68
N PHE A 68 2.64 -10.21 -1.00
CA PHE A 68 2.54 -11.34 -0.07
C PHE A 68 3.59 -11.22 1.03
N SER A 69 3.21 -11.63 2.23
CA SER A 69 4.16 -11.90 3.31
C SER A 69 5.14 -13.01 2.90
N PRO A 70 6.36 -13.06 3.47
CA PRO A 70 7.30 -14.16 3.23
C PRO A 70 6.72 -15.54 3.56
N SER A 71 5.79 -15.62 4.51
CA SER A 71 5.06 -16.85 4.86
C SER A 71 3.93 -17.21 3.89
N GLY A 72 3.55 -16.34 2.96
CA GLY A 72 2.36 -16.50 2.10
C GLY A 72 1.02 -16.30 2.82
N ALA A 73 0.98 -16.32 4.16
CA ALA A 73 -0.24 -16.25 4.97
C ALA A 73 -0.97 -14.89 4.96
N TYR A 74 -0.28 -13.80 4.59
CA TYR A 74 -0.84 -12.45 4.61
C TYR A 74 -0.59 -11.70 3.31
N VAL A 75 -1.48 -10.74 3.02
CA VAL A 75 -1.36 -9.78 1.91
C VAL A 75 -1.33 -8.37 2.48
N LEU A 76 -0.32 -7.58 2.12
CA LEU A 76 -0.19 -6.16 2.46
C LEU A 76 -0.58 -5.31 1.25
N LEU A 77 -1.47 -4.37 1.49
CA LEU A 77 -1.86 -3.30 0.57
C LEU A 77 -1.24 -1.98 1.02
N GLY A 78 -0.66 -1.24 0.09
CA GLY A 78 -0.26 0.16 0.28
C GLY A 78 -1.23 1.09 -0.46
N TYR A 79 -1.60 2.19 0.19
CA TYR A 79 -2.55 3.18 -0.32
C TYR A 79 -1.86 4.53 -0.57
N GLY A 80 -2.08 5.10 -1.75
CA GLY A 80 -1.52 6.39 -2.13
C GLY A 80 -2.53 7.53 -2.09
N VAL A 81 -2.05 8.73 -2.45
CA VAL A 81 -2.77 10.03 -2.45
C VAL A 81 -4.20 10.00 -3.00
N ARG A 82 -4.51 9.12 -3.96
CA ARG A 82 -5.86 9.03 -4.54
C ARG A 82 -6.90 8.53 -3.54
N ASP A 83 -6.51 7.65 -2.61
CA ASP A 83 -7.37 7.23 -1.50
C ASP A 83 -7.60 8.39 -0.52
N ARG A 84 -6.54 9.13 -0.19
CA ARG A 84 -6.61 10.34 0.63
C ARG A 84 -7.57 11.38 0.08
N ILE A 85 -7.46 11.73 -1.21
CA ILE A 85 -8.32 12.75 -1.84
C ILE A 85 -9.81 12.38 -1.76
N GLN A 86 -10.14 11.09 -1.82
CA GLN A 86 -11.54 10.65 -1.70
C GLN A 86 -12.07 10.75 -0.27
N ARG A 87 -11.19 10.61 0.72
CA ARG A 87 -11.55 10.54 2.14
C ARG A 87 -11.39 11.85 2.90
N ILE A 88 -10.58 12.79 2.41
CA ILE A 88 -10.16 13.97 3.20
C ILE A 88 -11.31 14.87 3.68
N ASN A 89 -12.44 14.87 2.97
CA ASN A 89 -13.62 15.64 3.37
C ASN A 89 -14.55 14.87 4.33
N GLN A 90 -14.31 13.57 4.54
CA GLN A 90 -15.16 12.67 5.33
C GLN A 90 -14.44 12.16 6.59
N PHE A 91 -13.12 11.99 6.52
CA PHE A 91 -12.30 11.41 7.58
C PHE A 91 -11.02 12.23 7.77
N PRO A 92 -10.62 12.54 9.02
CA PRO A 92 -9.39 13.28 9.30
C PRO A 92 -8.12 12.46 9.03
N LEU A 93 -8.24 11.13 9.03
CA LEU A 93 -7.16 10.19 8.73
C LEU A 93 -7.49 9.42 7.44
N HIS A 94 -6.48 9.18 6.61
CA HIS A 94 -6.60 8.35 5.42
C HIS A 94 -5.80 7.07 5.56
N ARG A 95 -6.15 6.05 4.76
CA ARG A 95 -5.48 4.75 4.80
C ARG A 95 -4.10 4.86 4.20
N VAL A 96 -3.15 4.23 4.87
CA VAL A 96 -1.75 4.14 4.47
C VAL A 96 -1.46 2.69 4.09
N THR A 97 -1.79 1.75 4.98
CA THR A 97 -1.68 0.31 4.68
C THR A 97 -2.84 -0.49 5.24
N ARG A 98 -3.10 -1.65 4.64
CA ARG A 98 -3.97 -2.69 5.19
C ARG A 98 -3.35 -4.06 4.98
N MET A 99 -3.41 -4.91 5.99
CA MET A 99 -2.92 -6.28 5.94
C MET A 99 -4.08 -7.23 6.15
N TYR A 100 -4.29 -8.12 5.19
CA TYR A 100 -5.33 -9.14 5.24
C TYR A 100 -4.69 -10.52 5.46
N ARG A 101 -5.32 -11.35 6.30
CA ARG A 101 -5.03 -12.77 6.36
C ARG A 101 -5.62 -13.42 5.13
N TRP A 102 -4.81 -14.21 4.43
CA TRP A 102 -5.21 -14.79 3.16
C TRP A 102 -6.33 -15.83 3.31
N GLU A 103 -6.28 -16.66 4.35
CA GLU A 103 -7.21 -17.78 4.60
C GLU A 103 -8.70 -17.36 4.58
N ASP A 104 -9.02 -16.26 5.26
CA ASP A 104 -10.40 -15.80 5.49
C ASP A 104 -10.65 -14.36 5.03
N MET A 105 -9.64 -13.70 4.45
CA MET A 105 -9.67 -12.27 4.10
C MET A 105 -9.97 -11.34 5.27
N SER A 106 -9.70 -11.76 6.50
CA SER A 106 -9.84 -10.89 7.66
C SER A 106 -8.81 -9.76 7.60
N LEU A 107 -9.25 -8.52 7.81
CA LEU A 107 -8.33 -7.41 8.04
C LEU A 107 -7.68 -7.62 9.41
N VAL A 108 -6.36 -7.82 9.43
CA VAL A 108 -5.62 -8.09 10.67
C VAL A 108 -4.84 -6.88 11.15
N SER A 109 -4.29 -6.06 10.26
CA SER A 109 -3.53 -4.86 10.64
C SER A 109 -3.78 -3.72 9.66
N HIS A 110 -3.61 -2.48 10.12
CA HIS A 110 -3.65 -1.31 9.25
C HIS A 110 -2.78 -0.18 9.80
N VAL A 111 -2.55 0.81 8.95
CA VAL A 111 -1.97 2.11 9.32
C VAL A 111 -2.87 3.17 8.69
N GLU A 112 -3.25 4.17 9.48
CA GLU A 112 -3.91 5.39 9.03
C GLU A 112 -3.07 6.60 9.45
N SER A 113 -3.11 7.66 8.65
CA SER A 113 -2.36 8.89 8.89
C SER A 113 -3.07 10.06 8.23
N ASP A 114 -2.87 11.28 8.74
CA ASP A 114 -3.29 12.54 8.11
C ASP A 114 -2.24 13.09 7.12
N ALA A 115 -1.00 12.61 7.24
CA ALA A 115 0.18 13.19 6.60
C ALA A 115 0.96 12.23 5.69
N ASP A 116 0.91 10.91 5.94
CA ASP A 116 1.71 9.94 5.18
C ASP A 116 0.98 9.44 3.93
N ASP A 117 1.55 9.68 2.75
CA ASP A 117 1.08 9.05 1.51
C ASP A 117 2.05 7.95 1.08
N VAL A 118 1.59 6.71 0.93
CA VAL A 118 2.48 5.58 0.58
C VAL A 118 2.84 5.57 -0.90
N ASN A 119 4.13 5.36 -1.17
CA ASN A 119 4.61 4.99 -2.49
C ASN A 119 4.87 3.48 -2.61
N ILE A 120 5.52 2.91 -1.61
CA ILE A 120 5.87 1.48 -1.56
C ILE A 120 5.71 0.93 -0.15
N ALA A 121 5.18 -0.29 -0.04
CA ALA A 121 5.17 -1.06 1.19
C ALA A 121 5.87 -2.42 0.97
N LEU A 122 6.67 -2.85 1.94
CA LEU A 122 7.48 -4.07 1.86
C LEU A 122 7.48 -4.80 3.20
N PHE A 123 7.32 -6.12 3.16
CA PHE A 123 7.54 -6.95 4.34
C PHE A 123 9.03 -7.04 4.67
N HIS A 124 9.32 -7.19 5.97
CA HIS A 124 10.60 -7.74 6.39
C HIS A 124 10.79 -9.14 5.76
N PRO A 125 11.98 -9.51 5.27
CA PRO A 125 12.18 -10.78 4.54
C PRO A 125 11.96 -12.02 5.42
N LEU A 126 12.18 -11.89 6.74
CA LEU A 126 11.88 -12.96 7.70
C LEU A 126 10.46 -12.80 8.27
N PRO A 127 9.68 -13.90 8.34
CA PRO A 127 8.38 -13.91 9.04
C PRO A 127 8.50 -13.36 10.46
N GLY A 128 7.51 -12.56 10.88
CA GLY A 128 7.51 -11.94 12.20
C GLY A 128 8.39 -10.69 12.32
N GLY A 129 9.08 -10.24 11.27
CA GLY A 129 9.85 -8.99 11.29
C GLY A 129 9.04 -7.70 11.05
N GLY A 130 7.75 -7.81 10.76
CA GLY A 130 6.88 -6.67 10.44
C GLY A 130 7.00 -6.22 8.98
N PHE A 131 6.73 -4.95 8.72
CA PHE A 131 6.81 -4.34 7.39
C PHE A 131 7.25 -2.89 7.47
N LEU A 132 7.71 -2.33 6.36
CA LEU A 132 8.04 -0.93 6.22
C LEU A 132 7.27 -0.31 5.06
N TYR A 133 7.11 1.01 5.09
CA TYR A 133 6.62 1.74 3.94
C TYR A 133 7.37 3.06 3.76
N GLY A 134 7.55 3.42 2.49
CA GLY A 134 8.12 4.70 2.08
C GLY A 134 7.00 5.70 1.79
N THR A 135 7.17 6.93 2.27
CA THR A 135 6.21 8.01 2.04
C THR A 135 6.63 8.90 0.88
N LYS A 136 5.69 9.58 0.24
CA LYS A 136 5.99 10.56 -0.82
C LYS A 136 6.83 11.74 -0.33
N GLN A 137 6.83 12.00 0.97
CA GLN A 137 7.63 13.02 1.64
C GLN A 137 9.08 12.57 1.90
N GLY A 138 9.47 11.36 1.46
CA GLY A 138 10.83 10.85 1.63
C GLY A 138 11.12 10.17 2.96
N ARG A 139 10.09 9.92 3.78
CA ARG A 139 10.23 9.22 5.06
C ARG A 139 10.14 7.71 4.89
N VAL A 140 10.80 6.96 5.77
CA VAL A 140 10.58 5.52 5.92
C VAL A 140 9.98 5.25 7.29
N ARG A 141 8.92 4.45 7.30
CA ARG A 141 8.20 4.07 8.50
C ARG A 141 8.37 2.58 8.72
N LEU A 142 8.70 2.21 9.96
CA LEU A 142 8.81 0.82 10.38
C LEU A 142 7.57 0.43 11.19
N CYS A 143 6.88 -0.61 10.74
CA CYS A 143 5.71 -1.17 11.41
C CYS A 143 6.06 -2.53 11.97
N ARG A 144 5.85 -2.70 13.28
CA ARG A 144 6.18 -3.93 14.00
C ARG A 144 5.19 -5.05 13.62
N PRO A 145 5.61 -6.33 13.77
CA PRO A 145 4.73 -7.47 13.50
C PRO A 145 3.44 -7.42 14.32
N TRP A 146 2.35 -7.87 13.69
CA TRP A 146 1.03 -8.05 14.29
C TRP A 146 1.06 -9.14 15.38
N ARG A 147 0.43 -8.89 16.54
CA ARG A 147 0.55 -9.75 17.74
C ARG A 147 -0.77 -10.15 18.43
N GLY A 148 -1.92 -10.10 17.78
CA GLY A 148 -3.19 -10.45 18.46
C GLY A 148 -4.43 -9.97 17.75
N ALA A 149 -5.60 -9.95 18.42
CA ALA A 149 -6.88 -9.61 17.80
C ALA A 149 -6.90 -8.25 17.04
N PHE A 150 -7.77 -8.11 16.04
CA PHE A 150 -7.84 -6.92 15.16
C PHE A 150 -8.04 -5.60 15.93
N ASP A 151 -8.80 -5.65 17.02
CA ASP A 151 -9.13 -4.55 17.93
C ASP A 151 -8.08 -4.30 19.01
N ASP A 152 -6.97 -5.04 19.03
CA ASP A 152 -5.92 -4.87 20.02
C ASP A 152 -5.22 -3.51 19.82
N PRO A 153 -5.26 -2.61 20.81
CA PRO A 153 -4.61 -1.29 20.71
C PRO A 153 -3.07 -1.40 20.58
N ARG A 154 -2.47 -2.57 20.82
CA ARG A 154 -1.04 -2.83 20.54
C ARG A 154 -0.75 -3.08 19.06
N ASN A 155 -1.78 -3.37 18.27
CA ASN A 155 -1.73 -3.41 16.80
C ASN A 155 -1.96 -2.03 16.17
N GLU A 156 -2.28 -1.02 16.99
CA GLU A 156 -2.32 0.37 16.57
C GLU A 156 -0.89 0.81 16.21
N ASN A 157 -0.59 0.83 14.92
CA ASN A 157 0.66 1.37 14.40
C ASN A 157 0.61 2.90 14.37
N THR A 158 0.13 3.54 15.45
CA THR A 158 0.33 4.98 15.65
C THR A 158 1.83 5.20 15.58
N LEU A 159 2.28 5.99 14.61
CA LEU A 159 3.67 6.10 14.20
C LEU A 159 4.52 6.71 15.31
N LYS A 160 5.01 5.88 16.25
CA LYS A 160 5.86 6.35 17.36
C LYS A 160 7.31 6.61 16.95
N GLU A 161 7.76 6.01 15.85
CA GLU A 161 9.14 6.16 15.36
C GLU A 161 9.12 6.48 13.85
N SER A 162 9.60 7.68 13.50
CA SER A 162 9.90 8.07 12.12
C SER A 162 11.39 7.91 11.90
N LEU A 163 11.82 7.11 10.92
CA LEU A 163 13.19 7.22 10.45
C LEU A 163 13.20 8.26 9.33
N ASP A 164 13.71 9.45 9.65
CA ASP A 164 13.96 10.49 8.65
C ASP A 164 15.30 10.19 7.95
N LEU A 165 15.23 9.61 6.76
CA LEU A 165 16.40 9.33 5.95
C LEU A 165 17.13 10.62 5.56
N HIS A 166 16.43 11.75 5.43
CA HIS A 166 17.07 13.02 5.10
C HIS A 166 18.00 13.47 6.24
N ALA A 167 17.55 13.37 7.49
CA ALA A 167 18.39 13.62 8.66
C ALA A 167 19.56 12.62 8.81
N LEU A 168 19.32 11.35 8.47
CA LEU A 168 20.34 10.29 8.55
C LEU A 168 21.48 10.51 7.55
N PHE A 169 21.18 10.97 6.33
CA PHE A 169 22.20 11.23 5.30
C PHE A 169 22.75 12.65 5.30
N ALA A 170 22.03 13.63 5.89
CA ALA A 170 22.55 14.98 6.07
C ALA A 170 23.69 15.07 7.11
N THR A 171 23.86 14.05 7.96
CA THR A 171 24.90 13.99 9.00
C THR A 171 26.15 13.24 8.58
N SER A 172 26.30 12.85 7.31
CA SER A 172 27.59 12.33 6.81
C SER A 172 28.53 13.52 6.53
N PRO A 173 29.59 13.76 7.33
CA PRO A 173 30.57 14.75 6.94
C PRO A 173 31.30 14.17 5.72
N VAL A 174 31.14 14.83 4.57
CA VAL A 174 32.09 14.67 3.48
C VAL A 174 33.41 15.16 4.04
N SER A 175 34.28 14.25 4.46
CA SER A 175 35.65 14.58 4.83
C SER A 175 36.33 15.11 3.57
N HIS A 176 36.39 16.44 3.46
CA HIS A 176 37.26 17.13 2.51
C HIS A 176 38.69 16.64 2.75
N PHE A 177 39.17 15.74 1.89
CA PHE A 177 40.60 15.48 1.79
C PHE A 177 41.28 16.77 1.35
N GLY A 178 42.26 17.18 2.16
CA GLY A 178 42.77 18.53 2.22
C GLY A 178 43.45 19.01 0.94
N GLN A 179 43.29 20.31 0.70
CA GLN A 179 44.28 21.10 -0.02
C GLN A 179 45.63 20.99 0.73
N SER A 180 46.64 20.48 0.06
CA SER A 180 48.04 20.72 0.42
C SER A 180 48.61 21.73 -0.57
N ARG A 181 48.68 22.99 -0.15
CA ARG A 181 49.53 24.01 -0.78
C ARG A 181 50.96 23.84 -0.29
N GLY A 182 51.88 23.75 -1.25
CA GLY A 182 53.23 24.34 -1.28
C GLY A 182 54.16 24.20 -0.08
N HIS A 183 55.31 23.56 -0.32
CA HIS A 183 56.62 24.21 -0.19
C HIS A 183 57.50 23.77 -1.36
#